data_AF-A0A8T5NCA3-F1
#
_entry.id   AF-A0A8T5NCA3-F1
#
_cell.length_a   1.000
_cell.length_b   1.000
_cell.length_c   1.000
_cell.angle_alpha   90.00
_cell.angle_beta   90.00
_cell.angle_gamma   90.00
#
_symmetry.space_group_name_H-M   'P 1'
#
loop_
_entity.id
_entity.type
_entity.pdbx_description
1 polymer ?
#
loop_
_entity_poly.entity_id
_entity_poly.type
_entity_poly.pdbx_seq_one_letter_code
_entity_poly.pdbx_strand_id
1 'polypeptide(L)'
;MSANLKIEDLFEKDIRRDIDGVIKVDKHDDQSVFTELDEYVITNESRKHFDKFFERYYAATYTPTDKIGVWISGFFGSGKSHFIKILSYLLENRTVFDKSALSFFENKINDPSMFSTIEKSVKYGTKDVILFNIDSKAGDSKERIVNILMRVFNEKRGLFGDAPWIAELEEDMQEKGLYGSFKEEFKQINGSPWEEVRDQYTFEQDDIIEALTKCGYQSREASHRMLENDGRNYHLDVEKFAKKIEKYCRLKGDKHQVIFL
;
A
#
# COMPACT_ATOMS: atom_id res chain seq x y z
N MET A 1 -45.57 13.22 31.37
CA MET A 1 -44.31 13.97 31.42
C MET A 1 -43.77 14.01 30.01
N SER A 2 -43.73 15.17 29.37
CA SER A 2 -43.03 15.33 28.09
C SER A 2 -41.54 15.23 28.39
N ALA A 3 -40.87 14.22 27.85
CA ALA A 3 -39.41 14.21 27.85
C ALA A 3 -38.94 15.43 27.05
N ASN A 4 -38.22 16.34 27.69
CA ASN A 4 -37.57 17.46 27.02
C ASN A 4 -36.47 16.90 26.12
N LEU A 5 -36.82 16.66 24.84
CA LEU A 5 -35.86 16.36 23.78
C LEU A 5 -34.89 17.54 23.67
N LYS A 6 -33.62 17.29 23.91
CA LYS A 6 -32.57 18.26 23.65
C LYS A 6 -32.13 18.14 22.19
N ILE A 7 -31.57 19.22 21.65
CA ILE A 7 -31.02 19.22 20.29
C ILE A 7 -29.95 18.13 20.12
N GLU A 8 -29.17 17.82 21.17
CA GLU A 8 -28.18 16.74 21.17
C GLU A 8 -28.81 15.36 20.90
N ASP A 9 -30.05 15.14 21.31
CA ASP A 9 -30.77 13.87 21.13
C ASP A 9 -31.28 13.66 19.68
N LEU A 10 -31.19 14.69 18.82
CA LEU A 10 -31.55 14.60 17.40
C LEU A 10 -30.44 13.99 16.55
N PHE A 11 -29.20 13.95 17.06
CA PHE A 11 -28.06 13.49 16.30
C PHE A 11 -27.83 12.00 16.54
N GLU A 12 -27.58 11.26 15.46
CA GLU A 12 -27.23 9.83 15.53
C GLU A 12 -25.92 9.59 16.29
N LYS A 13 -25.03 10.59 16.32
CA LYS A 13 -23.69 10.51 16.91
C LYS A 13 -23.42 11.66 17.85
N ASP A 14 -22.51 11.45 18.81
CA ASP A 14 -22.11 12.45 19.80
C ASP A 14 -21.56 13.72 19.12
N ILE A 15 -22.22 14.86 19.35
CA ILE A 15 -21.83 16.16 18.80
C ILE A 15 -20.50 16.70 19.33
N ARG A 16 -19.94 16.11 20.40
CA ARG A 16 -18.66 16.52 21.01
C ARG A 16 -17.46 15.71 20.53
N ARG A 17 -17.68 14.72 19.65
CA ARG A 17 -16.61 13.89 19.10
C ARG A 17 -15.63 14.73 18.27
N ASP A 18 -14.36 14.35 18.31
CA ASP A 18 -13.33 14.98 17.49
C ASP A 18 -13.42 14.50 16.04
N ILE A 19 -13.29 15.42 15.08
CA ILE A 19 -13.38 15.12 13.65
C ILE A 19 -12.20 15.77 12.96
N ASP A 20 -11.31 14.95 12.41
CA ASP A 20 -10.20 15.41 11.59
C ASP A 20 -10.75 16.08 10.31
N GLY A 21 -10.55 17.39 10.18
CA GLY A 21 -10.98 18.14 9.00
C GLY A 21 -10.11 17.92 7.75
N VAL A 22 -8.97 17.22 7.88
CA VAL A 22 -8.02 16.98 6.80
C VAL A 22 -7.66 15.51 6.71
N ILE A 23 -7.84 14.95 5.52
CA ILE A 23 -7.51 13.55 5.24
C ILE A 23 -6.03 13.44 4.95
N LYS A 24 -5.30 12.78 5.86
CA LYS A 24 -3.88 12.48 5.70
C LYS A 24 -3.73 11.04 5.23
N VAL A 25 -2.99 10.83 4.16
CA VAL A 25 -2.72 9.49 3.60
C VAL A 25 -1.87 8.67 4.56
N ASP A 26 -0.93 9.31 5.26
CA ASP A 26 0.06 8.64 6.13
C ASP A 26 -0.44 8.33 7.55
N LYS A 27 -1.66 8.77 7.90
CA LYS A 27 -2.24 8.50 9.24
C LYS A 27 -2.89 7.12 9.24
N HIS A 28 -2.11 6.13 9.66
CA HIS A 28 -2.50 4.72 9.71
C HIS A 28 -2.84 4.23 11.12
N ASP A 29 -2.98 5.10 12.13
CA ASP A 29 -3.40 4.61 13.45
C ASP A 29 -4.84 4.07 13.40
N ASP A 30 -5.09 2.99 14.13
CA ASP A 30 -6.37 2.27 14.07
C ASP A 30 -7.54 3.13 14.56
N GLN A 31 -7.30 4.10 15.43
CA GLN A 31 -8.34 5.03 15.92
C GLN A 31 -8.81 5.97 14.81
N SER A 32 -7.89 6.55 14.04
CA SER A 32 -8.21 7.36 12.87
C SER A 32 -8.98 6.55 11.83
N VAL A 33 -8.51 5.34 11.52
CA VAL A 33 -9.14 4.47 10.52
C VAL A 33 -10.55 4.06 10.96
N PHE A 34 -10.72 3.68 12.24
CA PHE A 34 -12.03 3.38 12.80
C PHE A 34 -12.97 4.58 12.66
N THR A 35 -12.51 5.77 13.05
CA THR A 35 -13.31 6.99 12.99
C THR A 35 -13.72 7.31 11.56
N GLU A 36 -12.80 7.24 10.60
CA GLU A 36 -13.10 7.48 9.18
C GLU A 36 -14.12 6.47 8.64
N LEU A 37 -13.92 5.17 8.90
CA LEU A 37 -14.85 4.12 8.48
C LEU A 37 -16.23 4.28 9.14
N ASP A 38 -16.28 4.66 10.41
CA ASP A 38 -17.52 4.83 11.17
C ASP A 38 -18.28 6.09 10.77
N GLU A 39 -17.59 7.21 10.55
CA GLU A 39 -18.18 8.50 10.13
C GLU A 39 -18.54 8.55 8.65
N TYR A 40 -18.00 7.66 7.81
CA TYR A 40 -18.28 7.72 6.37
C TYR A 40 -19.77 7.52 6.04
N VAL A 41 -20.38 8.50 5.37
CA VAL A 41 -21.79 8.44 4.94
C VAL A 41 -21.89 8.16 3.44
N ILE A 42 -22.64 7.12 3.07
CA ILE A 42 -22.88 6.77 1.67
C ILE A 42 -24.07 7.59 1.14
N THR A 43 -23.76 8.67 0.44
CA THR A 43 -24.72 9.45 -0.33
C THR A 43 -25.23 8.70 -1.57
N ASN A 44 -26.30 9.20 -2.21
CA ASN A 44 -26.81 8.62 -3.45
C ASN A 44 -25.79 8.69 -4.60
N GLU A 45 -24.96 9.73 -4.64
CA GLU A 45 -23.91 9.92 -5.63
C GLU A 45 -22.73 8.97 -5.40
N SER A 46 -22.20 8.93 -4.17
CA SER A 46 -21.09 8.02 -3.81
C SER A 46 -21.48 6.55 -4.00
N ARG A 47 -22.74 6.19 -3.72
CA ARG A 47 -23.28 4.85 -4.01
C ARG A 47 -23.08 4.45 -5.47
N LYS A 48 -23.43 5.33 -6.42
CA LYS A 48 -23.26 5.05 -7.86
C LYS A 48 -21.79 4.82 -8.24
N HIS A 49 -20.86 5.53 -7.58
CA HIS A 49 -19.43 5.37 -7.82
C HIS A 49 -18.89 4.06 -7.26
N PHE A 50 -19.29 3.68 -6.05
CA PHE A 50 -18.94 2.37 -5.48
C PHE A 50 -19.49 1.23 -6.33
N ASP A 51 -20.77 1.30 -6.72
CA ASP A 51 -21.42 0.26 -7.51
C ASP A 51 -20.69 0.06 -8.85
N LYS A 52 -20.47 1.16 -9.60
CA LYS A 52 -19.71 1.12 -10.86
C LYS A 52 -18.29 0.60 -10.68
N PHE A 53 -17.58 0.99 -9.61
CA PHE A 53 -16.23 0.50 -9.35
C PHE A 53 -16.22 -1.00 -9.08
N PHE A 54 -17.03 -1.47 -8.12
CA PHE A 54 -17.02 -2.85 -7.68
C PHE A 54 -17.61 -3.81 -8.72
N GLU A 55 -18.58 -3.39 -9.51
CA GLU A 55 -19.07 -4.17 -10.66
C GLU A 55 -17.93 -4.45 -11.65
N ARG A 56 -17.16 -3.41 -12.02
CA ARG A 56 -16.06 -3.53 -12.98
C ARG A 56 -14.89 -4.30 -12.40
N TYR A 57 -14.54 -4.01 -11.15
CA TYR A 57 -13.47 -4.68 -10.44
C TYR A 57 -13.76 -6.17 -10.27
N TYR A 58 -14.96 -6.53 -9.82
CA TYR A 58 -15.39 -7.93 -9.69
C TYR A 58 -15.40 -8.66 -11.03
N ALA A 59 -15.89 -8.03 -12.10
CA ALA A 59 -15.86 -8.65 -13.43
C ALA A 59 -14.41 -8.94 -13.90
N ALA A 60 -13.47 -8.04 -13.60
CA ALA A 60 -12.06 -8.19 -13.95
C ALA A 60 -11.36 -9.34 -13.21
N THR A 61 -11.90 -9.82 -12.09
CA THR A 61 -11.32 -10.98 -11.38
C THR A 61 -11.57 -12.31 -12.08
N TYR A 62 -12.55 -12.38 -13.00
CA TYR A 62 -12.88 -13.57 -13.78
C TYR A 62 -12.49 -13.45 -15.25
N THR A 63 -12.64 -12.24 -15.81
CA THR A 63 -12.36 -11.97 -17.21
C THR A 63 -11.25 -10.94 -17.32
N PRO A 64 -10.03 -11.33 -17.76
CA PRO A 64 -8.95 -10.39 -17.98
C PRO A 64 -9.36 -9.21 -18.87
N THR A 65 -8.90 -8.01 -18.53
CA THR A 65 -9.20 -6.79 -19.28
C THR A 65 -7.97 -5.89 -19.35
N ASP A 66 -7.85 -5.15 -20.45
CA ASP A 66 -6.87 -4.08 -20.65
C ASP A 66 -7.31 -2.74 -20.01
N LYS A 67 -8.55 -2.65 -19.51
CA LYS A 67 -9.11 -1.47 -18.84
C LYS A 67 -8.78 -1.47 -17.35
N ILE A 68 -7.51 -1.32 -17.04
CA ILE A 68 -6.96 -1.48 -15.68
C ILE A 68 -6.91 -0.19 -14.85
N GLY A 69 -7.13 0.98 -15.48
CA GLY A 69 -7.05 2.29 -14.82
C GLY A 69 -8.41 2.83 -14.38
N VAL A 70 -8.45 3.46 -13.21
CA VAL A 70 -9.62 4.20 -12.69
C VAL A 70 -9.26 5.67 -12.53
N TRP A 71 -10.06 6.56 -13.11
CA TRP A 71 -9.88 8.01 -12.97
C TRP A 71 -11.02 8.61 -12.16
N ILE A 72 -10.68 9.24 -11.03
CA ILE A 72 -11.63 9.91 -10.13
C ILE A 72 -11.46 11.41 -10.27
N SER A 73 -12.48 12.09 -10.79
CA SER A 73 -12.50 13.54 -11.01
C SER A 73 -13.63 14.22 -10.25
N GLY A 74 -13.49 15.52 -10.00
CA GLY A 74 -14.45 16.31 -9.22
C GLY A 74 -13.84 17.58 -8.63
N PHE A 75 -14.69 18.50 -8.16
CA PHE A 75 -14.27 19.79 -7.60
C PHE A 75 -13.48 19.66 -6.29
N PHE A 76 -12.74 20.70 -5.92
CA PHE A 76 -12.09 20.76 -4.60
C PHE A 76 -13.14 20.64 -3.49
N GLY A 77 -12.81 19.90 -2.43
CA GLY A 77 -13.74 19.62 -1.33
C GLY A 77 -14.84 18.59 -1.63
N SER A 78 -14.90 18.00 -2.83
CA SER A 78 -15.94 17.02 -3.19
C SER A 78 -15.74 15.62 -2.59
N GLY A 79 -14.76 15.43 -1.71
CA GLY A 79 -14.51 14.14 -1.04
C GLY A 79 -13.72 13.09 -1.85
N LYS A 80 -13.03 13.45 -2.95
CA LYS A 80 -12.28 12.49 -3.79
C LYS A 80 -11.24 11.67 -3.01
N SER A 81 -10.36 12.36 -2.28
CA SER A 81 -9.32 11.69 -1.48
C SER A 81 -9.94 10.84 -0.38
N HIS A 82 -11.06 11.29 0.21
CA HIS A 82 -11.82 10.48 1.18
C HIS A 82 -12.35 9.20 0.53
N PHE A 83 -12.97 9.32 -0.64
CA PHE A 83 -13.50 8.19 -1.37
C PHE A 83 -12.41 7.16 -1.70
N ILE A 84 -11.24 7.60 -2.17
CA ILE A 84 -10.10 6.72 -2.46
C ILE A 84 -9.61 6.03 -1.18
N LYS A 85 -9.48 6.77 -0.08
CA LYS A 85 -9.03 6.22 1.21
C LYS A 85 -10.00 5.17 1.75
N ILE A 86 -11.30 5.45 1.71
CA ILE A 86 -12.34 4.48 2.08
C ILE A 86 -12.34 3.26 1.16
N LEU A 87 -12.17 3.47 -0.14
CA LEU A 87 -12.04 2.39 -1.11
C LEU A 87 -10.81 1.52 -0.81
N SER A 88 -9.68 2.11 -0.40
CA SER A 88 -8.49 1.36 0.00
C SER A 88 -8.75 0.48 1.22
N TYR A 89 -9.46 0.99 2.24
CA TYR A 89 -9.81 0.22 3.44
C TYR A 89 -10.75 -0.93 3.12
N LEU A 90 -11.74 -0.71 2.26
CA LEU A 90 -12.64 -1.75 1.79
C LEU A 90 -11.88 -2.83 1.02
N LEU A 91 -11.04 -2.45 0.05
CA LEU A 91 -10.26 -3.39 -0.74
C LEU A 91 -9.30 -4.21 0.12
N GLU A 92 -8.59 -3.58 1.06
CA GLU A 92 -7.69 -4.28 1.99
C GLU A 92 -8.47 -5.12 3.02
N ASN A 93 -9.78 -4.92 3.12
CA ASN A 93 -10.65 -5.40 4.20
C ASN A 93 -10.06 -5.11 5.59
N ARG A 94 -9.49 -3.92 5.75
CA ARG A 94 -8.70 -3.57 6.93
C ARG A 94 -9.50 -3.79 8.20
N THR A 95 -8.92 -4.50 9.17
CA THR A 95 -9.56 -4.76 10.47
C THR A 95 -8.98 -3.81 11.51
N VAL A 96 -9.86 -3.14 12.24
CA VAL A 96 -9.53 -2.21 13.33
C VAL A 96 -10.45 -2.50 14.52
N PHE A 97 -9.87 -2.65 15.71
CA PHE A 97 -10.60 -3.02 16.94
C PHE A 97 -11.59 -4.19 16.72
N ASP A 98 -11.09 -5.28 16.12
CA ASP A 98 -11.85 -6.50 15.78
C ASP A 98 -13.03 -6.31 14.81
N LYS A 99 -13.12 -5.15 14.14
CA LYS A 99 -14.14 -4.83 13.16
C LYS A 99 -13.53 -4.59 11.78
N SER A 100 -13.95 -5.37 10.78
CA SER A 100 -13.45 -5.24 9.41
C SER A 100 -14.10 -4.06 8.68
N ALA A 101 -13.38 -3.45 7.73
CA ALA A 101 -13.92 -2.38 6.89
C ALA A 101 -15.25 -2.78 6.23
N LEU A 102 -15.38 -4.03 5.78
CA LEU A 102 -16.63 -4.55 5.21
C LEU A 102 -17.80 -4.49 6.20
N SER A 103 -17.57 -4.83 7.48
CA SER A 103 -18.62 -4.83 8.51
C SER A 103 -19.13 -3.42 8.88
N PHE A 104 -18.32 -2.36 8.69
CA PHE A 104 -18.83 -0.99 8.80
C PHE A 104 -19.84 -0.64 7.71
N PHE A 105 -19.75 -1.30 6.55
CA PHE A 105 -20.58 -1.01 5.38
C PHE A 105 -21.87 -1.82 5.31
N GLU A 106 -22.01 -2.87 6.12
CA GLU A 106 -23.23 -3.71 6.21
C GLU A 106 -24.49 -2.87 6.46
N ASN A 107 -24.43 -1.93 7.41
CA ASN A 107 -25.56 -1.07 7.76
C ASN A 107 -25.60 0.24 6.97
N LYS A 108 -24.63 0.49 6.09
CA LYS A 108 -24.53 1.74 5.30
C LYS A 108 -25.04 1.57 3.86
N ILE A 109 -25.10 0.33 3.38
CA ILE A 109 -25.56 -0.02 2.03
C ILE A 109 -26.89 -0.74 2.11
N ASN A 110 -27.97 -0.03 1.79
CA ASN A 110 -29.33 -0.59 1.80
C ASN A 110 -29.66 -1.45 0.56
N ASP A 111 -28.74 -1.56 -0.41
CA ASP A 111 -28.89 -2.38 -1.62
C ASP A 111 -28.16 -3.72 -1.43
N PRO A 112 -28.89 -4.85 -1.26
CA PRO A 112 -28.28 -6.15 -1.03
C PRO A 112 -27.42 -6.65 -2.20
N SER A 113 -27.76 -6.29 -3.43
CA SER A 113 -27.02 -6.72 -4.63
C SER A 113 -25.66 -6.03 -4.70
N MET A 114 -25.67 -4.71 -4.46
CA MET A 114 -24.45 -3.92 -4.37
C MET A 114 -23.55 -4.42 -3.24
N PHE A 115 -24.10 -4.60 -2.03
CA PHE A 115 -23.33 -5.09 -0.89
C PHE A 115 -22.72 -6.48 -1.15
N SER A 116 -23.48 -7.41 -1.73
CA SER A 116 -22.96 -8.73 -2.15
C SER A 116 -21.80 -8.61 -3.15
N THR A 117 -21.86 -7.67 -4.08
CA THR A 117 -20.78 -7.46 -5.07
C THR A 117 -19.51 -6.93 -4.40
N ILE A 118 -19.66 -6.00 -3.46
CA ILE A 118 -18.55 -5.49 -2.64
C ILE A 118 -17.96 -6.62 -1.81
N GLU A 119 -18.78 -7.34 -1.05
CA GLU A 119 -18.35 -8.46 -0.22
C GLU A 119 -17.54 -9.49 -1.03
N LYS A 120 -18.06 -9.92 -2.18
CA LYS A 120 -17.36 -10.88 -3.05
C LYS A 120 -16.04 -10.33 -3.57
N SER A 121 -16.00 -9.05 -3.96
CA SER A 121 -14.77 -8.38 -4.43
C SER A 121 -13.71 -8.31 -3.33
N VAL A 122 -14.12 -7.89 -2.14
CA VAL A 122 -13.26 -7.72 -0.97
C VAL A 122 -12.72 -9.08 -0.50
N LYS A 123 -13.56 -10.12 -0.48
CA LYS A 123 -13.16 -11.49 -0.09
C LYS A 123 -12.43 -12.27 -1.18
N TYR A 124 -12.38 -11.77 -2.42
CA TYR A 124 -11.69 -12.46 -3.52
C TYR A 124 -10.17 -12.39 -3.38
N GLY A 125 -9.52 -13.47 -2.99
CA GLY A 125 -8.07 -13.55 -2.94
C GLY A 125 -7.44 -12.62 -1.89
N THR A 126 -6.11 -12.58 -1.85
CA THR A 126 -5.32 -11.69 -0.99
C THR A 126 -4.94 -10.43 -1.75
N LYS A 127 -4.79 -9.31 -1.04
CA LYS A 127 -4.57 -8.01 -1.67
C LYS A 127 -3.49 -7.23 -0.95
N ASP A 128 -2.57 -6.67 -1.72
CA ASP A 128 -1.69 -5.60 -1.27
C ASP A 128 -2.23 -4.28 -1.83
N VAL A 129 -2.87 -3.50 -0.97
CA VAL A 129 -3.37 -2.17 -1.30
C VAL A 129 -2.33 -1.13 -0.92
N ILE A 130 -1.94 -0.32 -1.89
CA ILE A 130 -0.89 0.69 -1.79
C ILE A 130 -1.53 2.04 -2.09
N LEU A 131 -1.88 2.75 -1.03
CA LEU A 131 -2.38 4.12 -1.10
C LEU A 131 -1.20 5.10 -1.03
N PHE A 132 -1.01 5.95 -2.03
CA PHE A 132 0.11 6.89 -2.07
C PHE A 132 -0.25 8.19 -2.77
N ASN A 133 0.51 9.24 -2.48
CA ASN A 133 0.42 10.50 -3.21
C ASN A 133 1.65 10.63 -4.11
N ILE A 134 1.42 10.81 -5.42
CA ILE A 134 2.48 10.99 -6.41
C ILE A 134 3.31 12.23 -6.07
N ASP A 135 2.70 13.34 -5.67
CA ASP A 135 3.42 14.60 -5.41
C ASP A 135 4.33 14.51 -4.19
N SER A 136 4.01 13.66 -3.21
CA SER A 136 4.85 13.45 -2.02
C SER A 136 5.97 12.41 -2.25
N LYS A 137 5.85 11.60 -3.31
CA LYS A 137 6.80 10.52 -3.63
C LYS A 137 7.69 10.85 -4.83
N ALA A 138 7.20 11.67 -5.75
CA ALA A 138 8.01 12.23 -6.82
C ALA A 138 9.05 13.17 -6.19
N GLY A 139 10.34 12.96 -6.49
CA GLY A 139 11.34 13.98 -6.25
C GLY A 139 11.16 15.18 -7.19
N ASP A 140 12.25 15.81 -7.63
CA ASP A 140 12.18 16.89 -8.63
C ASP A 140 11.57 16.41 -9.97
N SER A 141 10.25 16.58 -10.12
CA SER A 141 9.34 16.68 -11.30
C SER A 141 9.58 15.89 -12.61
N LYS A 142 10.66 15.11 -12.76
CA LYS A 142 11.05 14.38 -13.98
C LYS A 142 11.10 12.88 -13.82
N GLU A 143 10.77 12.38 -12.63
CA GLU A 143 10.76 10.94 -12.39
C GLU A 143 9.61 10.27 -13.15
N ARG A 144 9.89 9.12 -13.77
CA ARG A 144 8.86 8.34 -14.48
C ARG A 144 7.90 7.72 -13.47
N ILE A 145 6.60 7.72 -13.77
CA ILE A 145 5.57 7.11 -12.91
C ILE A 145 5.89 5.66 -12.52
N VAL A 146 6.50 4.89 -13.43
CA VAL A 146 6.90 3.50 -13.18
C VAL A 146 7.92 3.38 -12.03
N ASN A 147 8.82 4.35 -11.87
CA ASN A 147 9.78 4.37 -10.79
C ASN A 147 9.10 4.68 -9.45
N ILE A 148 8.14 5.61 -9.46
CA ILE A 148 7.33 5.94 -8.28
C ILE A 148 6.52 4.71 -7.85
N LEU A 149 5.87 4.02 -8.80
CA LEU A 149 5.13 2.78 -8.53
C LEU A 149 6.03 1.69 -7.95
N MET A 150 7.23 1.52 -8.51
CA MET A 150 8.21 0.56 -7.99
C MET A 150 8.70 0.92 -6.59
N ARG A 151 8.92 2.21 -6.31
CA ARG A 151 9.31 2.71 -4.99
C ARG A 151 8.26 2.35 -3.94
N VAL A 152 7.00 2.75 -4.15
CA VAL A 152 5.92 2.48 -3.18
C VAL A 152 5.61 0.98 -3.07
N PHE A 153 5.82 0.22 -4.14
CA PHE A 153 5.73 -1.24 -4.11
C PHE A 153 6.82 -1.88 -3.24
N ASN A 154 8.07 -1.43 -3.37
CA ASN A 154 9.19 -1.87 -2.54
C ASN A 154 8.96 -1.51 -1.06
N GLU A 155 8.51 -0.29 -0.79
CA GLU A 155 8.17 0.15 0.58
C GLU A 155 7.08 -0.74 1.21
N LYS A 156 6.01 -1.08 0.47
CA LYS A 156 4.95 -1.99 0.96
C LYS A 156 5.51 -3.36 1.34
N ARG A 157 6.58 -3.81 0.68
CA ARG A 157 7.28 -5.08 0.94
C ARG A 157 8.33 -4.98 2.05
N GLY A 158 8.56 -3.78 2.60
CA GLY A 158 9.63 -3.51 3.58
C GLY A 158 11.02 -3.32 2.96
N LEU A 159 11.11 -3.25 1.63
CA LEU A 159 12.35 -3.02 0.90
C LEU A 159 12.68 -1.53 0.80
N PHE A 160 13.92 -1.20 0.44
CA PHE A 160 14.39 0.17 0.35
C PHE A 160 13.90 0.86 -0.93
N GLY A 161 12.87 1.68 -0.83
CA GLY A 161 12.22 2.32 -1.97
C GLY A 161 13.10 3.34 -2.71
N ASP A 162 13.98 4.05 -2.01
CA ASP A 162 14.70 5.21 -2.56
C ASP A 162 15.87 4.83 -3.48
N ALA A 163 16.47 3.65 -3.27
CA ALA A 163 17.51 3.09 -4.14
C ALA A 163 17.02 1.78 -4.78
N PRO A 164 16.51 1.80 -6.03
CA PRO A 164 15.92 0.63 -6.66
C PRO A 164 16.85 -0.59 -6.74
N TRP A 165 18.15 -0.37 -6.93
CA TRP A 165 19.13 -1.45 -7.02
C TRP A 165 19.39 -2.12 -5.66
N ILE A 166 19.32 -1.36 -4.55
CA ILE A 166 19.38 -1.92 -3.19
C ILE A 166 18.13 -2.78 -2.95
N ALA A 167 16.95 -2.31 -3.35
CA ALA A 167 15.74 -3.13 -3.24
C ALA A 167 15.84 -4.43 -4.07
N GLU A 168 16.50 -4.43 -5.23
CA GLU A 168 16.75 -5.68 -5.98
C GLU A 168 17.70 -6.61 -5.23
N LEU A 169 18.75 -6.07 -4.60
CA LEU A 169 19.65 -6.84 -3.76
C LEU A 169 18.91 -7.47 -2.57
N GLU A 170 18.09 -6.67 -1.86
CA GLU A 170 17.26 -7.17 -0.75
C GLU A 170 16.24 -8.21 -1.23
N GLU A 171 15.60 -8.01 -2.40
CA GLU A 171 14.69 -8.97 -3.03
C GLU A 171 15.38 -10.29 -3.37
N ASP A 172 16.55 -10.27 -3.99
CA ASP A 172 17.32 -11.49 -4.32
C ASP A 172 17.78 -12.22 -3.05
N MET A 173 18.20 -11.49 -2.02
CA MET A 173 18.51 -12.07 -0.70
C MET A 173 17.29 -12.70 -0.03
N GLN A 174 16.10 -12.11 -0.16
CA GLN A 174 14.86 -12.69 0.35
C GLN A 174 14.51 -13.99 -0.38
N GLU A 175 14.65 -14.02 -1.71
CA GLU A 175 14.39 -15.22 -2.51
C GLU A 175 15.37 -16.36 -2.21
N LYS A 176 16.63 -16.04 -1.90
CA LYS A 176 17.64 -17.01 -1.45
C LYS A 176 17.50 -17.41 0.02
N GLY A 177 16.61 -16.77 0.79
CA GLY A 177 16.46 -16.99 2.23
C GLY A 177 17.63 -16.47 3.07
N LEU A 178 18.49 -15.61 2.51
CA LEU A 178 19.70 -15.08 3.15
C LEU A 178 19.47 -13.71 3.82
N TYR A 179 18.34 -13.05 3.53
CA TYR A 179 18.08 -11.70 4.03
C TYR A 179 18.08 -11.61 5.57
N GLY A 180 17.56 -12.62 6.26
CA GLY A 180 17.61 -12.69 7.73
C GLY A 180 19.05 -12.73 8.25
N SER A 181 19.85 -13.67 7.74
CA SER A 181 21.27 -13.82 8.10
C SER A 181 22.07 -12.57 7.76
N PHE A 182 21.84 -11.94 6.61
CA PHE A 182 22.49 -10.69 6.23
C PHE A 182 22.23 -9.58 7.26
N LYS A 183 20.98 -9.41 7.70
CA LYS A 183 20.63 -8.39 8.70
C LYS A 183 21.27 -8.65 10.07
N GLU A 184 21.36 -9.92 10.47
CA GLU A 184 22.03 -10.31 11.71
C GLU A 184 23.53 -10.03 11.65
N GLU A 185 24.19 -10.43 10.56
CA GLU A 185 25.63 -10.19 10.35
C GLU A 185 25.94 -8.70 10.24
N PHE A 186 25.13 -7.94 9.49
CA PHE A 186 25.29 -6.49 9.36
C PHE A 186 25.19 -5.80 10.73
N LYS A 187 24.19 -6.18 11.53
CA LYS A 187 24.03 -5.65 12.89
C LYS A 187 25.20 -5.99 13.81
N GLN A 188 25.85 -7.15 13.64
CA GLN A 188 27.03 -7.51 14.41
C GLN A 188 28.27 -6.68 14.04
N ILE A 189 28.38 -6.25 12.77
CA ILE A 189 29.52 -5.50 12.24
C ILE A 189 29.33 -4.00 12.51
N ASN A 190 28.22 -3.42 12.04
CA ASN A 190 27.94 -1.99 12.10
C ASN A 190 27.36 -1.56 13.47
N GLY A 191 26.70 -2.47 14.18
CA GLY A 191 26.04 -2.21 15.46
C GLY A 191 24.57 -1.77 15.35
N SER A 192 24.15 -1.27 14.18
CA SER A 192 22.78 -0.80 13.92
C SER A 192 22.01 -1.78 13.02
N PRO A 193 20.67 -1.81 13.08
CA PRO A 193 19.86 -2.56 12.12
C PRO A 193 20.06 -2.07 10.69
N TRP A 194 20.11 -3.01 9.72
CA TRP A 194 20.24 -2.68 8.30
C TRP A 194 19.18 -1.68 7.83
N GLU A 195 17.95 -1.84 8.28
CA GLU A 195 16.82 -0.99 7.89
C GLU A 195 16.98 0.49 8.27
N GLU A 196 17.80 0.79 9.29
CA GLU A 196 18.07 2.16 9.78
C GLU A 196 19.24 2.83 9.08
N VAL A 197 20.10 2.05 8.42
CA VAL A 197 21.39 2.51 7.87
C VAL A 197 21.45 2.40 6.33
N ARG A 198 20.55 1.64 5.72
CA ARG A 198 20.49 1.43 4.27
C ARG A 198 20.29 2.69 3.43
N ASP A 199 19.87 3.81 4.02
CA ASP A 199 19.83 5.13 3.37
C ASP A 199 21.23 5.74 3.18
N GLN A 200 22.20 5.32 4.00
CA GLN A 200 23.60 5.72 3.99
C GLN A 200 24.51 4.61 3.44
N TYR A 201 23.96 3.69 2.62
CA TYR A 201 24.69 2.54 2.08
C TYR A 201 26.00 2.92 1.36
N THR A 202 26.11 4.15 0.85
CA THR A 202 27.31 4.67 0.18
C THR A 202 28.49 4.85 1.13
N PHE A 203 28.24 5.07 2.42
CA PHE A 203 29.27 5.23 3.45
C PHE A 203 29.62 3.90 4.13
N GLU A 204 28.69 2.95 4.13
CA GLU A 204 28.82 1.67 4.85
C GLU A 204 29.18 0.49 3.93
N GLN A 205 29.90 0.77 2.83
CA GLN A 205 30.20 -0.24 1.81
C GLN A 205 31.02 -1.42 2.36
N ASP A 206 31.99 -1.15 3.22
CA ASP A 206 32.84 -2.19 3.81
C ASP A 206 32.03 -3.16 4.67
N ASP A 207 31.15 -2.61 5.52
CA ASP A 207 30.25 -3.38 6.39
C ASP A 207 29.25 -4.20 5.58
N ILE A 208 28.69 -3.63 4.51
CA ILE A 208 27.81 -4.34 3.58
C ILE A 208 28.56 -5.49 2.90
N ILE A 209 29.78 -5.26 2.41
CA ILE A 209 30.60 -6.29 1.75
C ILE A 209 30.91 -7.43 2.72
N GLU A 210 31.29 -7.10 3.95
CA GLU A 210 31.60 -8.10 4.97
C GLU A 210 30.35 -8.92 5.34
N ALA A 211 29.20 -8.26 5.57
CA ALA A 211 27.94 -8.92 5.85
C ALA A 211 27.48 -9.84 4.70
N LEU A 212 27.57 -9.37 3.45
CA LEU A 212 27.24 -10.18 2.25
C LEU A 212 28.16 -11.40 2.10
N THR A 213 29.43 -11.26 2.50
CA THR A 213 30.39 -12.37 2.45
C THR A 213 30.11 -13.39 3.55
N LYS A 214 29.85 -12.94 4.79
CA LYS A 214 29.56 -13.81 5.94
C LYS A 214 28.23 -14.55 5.78
N CYS A 215 27.21 -13.91 5.24
CA CYS A 215 25.92 -14.56 4.98
C CYS A 215 25.96 -15.51 3.77
N GLY A 216 27.09 -15.62 3.06
CA GLY A 216 27.28 -16.54 1.94
C GLY A 216 26.58 -16.12 0.65
N TYR A 217 26.23 -14.84 0.50
CA TYR A 217 25.55 -14.34 -0.70
C TYR A 217 26.47 -14.35 -1.93
N GLN A 218 27.69 -13.81 -1.80
CA GLN A 218 28.72 -13.82 -2.85
C GLN A 218 30.12 -13.57 -2.27
N SER A 219 31.17 -13.70 -3.10
CA SER A 219 32.56 -13.42 -2.67
C SER A 219 32.78 -11.93 -2.43
N ARG A 220 33.79 -11.60 -1.62
CA ARG A 220 34.17 -10.22 -1.30
C ARG A 220 34.42 -9.39 -2.56
N GLU A 221 35.10 -9.96 -3.56
CA GLU A 221 35.41 -9.29 -4.83
C GLU A 221 34.17 -9.07 -5.71
N ALA A 222 33.19 -9.97 -5.64
CA ALA A 222 31.92 -9.81 -6.33
C ALA A 222 31.07 -8.69 -5.69
N SER A 223 30.98 -8.68 -4.35
CA SER A 223 30.30 -7.62 -3.60
C SER A 223 30.93 -6.24 -3.86
N HIS A 224 32.25 -6.14 -3.86
CA HIS A 224 32.96 -4.89 -4.15
C HIS A 224 32.60 -4.34 -5.53
N ARG A 225 32.71 -5.17 -6.58
CA ARG A 225 32.35 -4.76 -7.95
C ARG A 225 30.87 -4.38 -8.10
N MET A 226 29.99 -5.01 -7.34
CA MET A 226 28.56 -4.67 -7.34
C MET A 226 28.32 -3.28 -6.74
N LEU A 227 28.91 -2.99 -5.57
CA LEU A 227 28.79 -1.69 -4.90
C LEU A 227 29.48 -0.56 -5.67
N GLU A 228 30.64 -0.80 -6.29
CA GLU A 228 31.33 0.18 -7.13
C GLU A 228 30.48 0.64 -8.34
N ASN A 229 29.66 -0.26 -8.88
CA ASN A 229 28.74 0.08 -9.96
C ASN A 229 27.57 0.94 -9.49
N ASP A 230 27.26 0.98 -8.18
CA ASP A 230 26.26 1.84 -7.52
C ASP A 230 24.92 1.94 -8.28
N GLY A 231 24.45 0.82 -8.84
CA GLY A 231 23.23 0.80 -9.64
C GLY A 231 23.23 1.70 -10.88
N ARG A 232 24.37 2.23 -11.35
CA ARG A 232 24.46 3.13 -12.52
C ARG A 232 23.87 2.55 -13.80
N ASN A 233 23.81 1.22 -13.90
CA ASN A 233 23.23 0.50 -15.02
C ASN A 233 21.76 0.06 -14.79
N TYR A 234 21.16 0.42 -13.66
CA TYR A 234 19.78 0.06 -13.36
C TYR A 234 18.83 0.90 -14.22
N HIS A 235 18.10 0.21 -15.10
CA HIS A 235 17.02 0.80 -15.86
C HIS A 235 15.75 -0.01 -15.67
N LEU A 236 14.75 0.63 -15.07
CA LEU A 236 13.40 0.10 -14.98
C LEU A 236 12.56 0.63 -16.14
N ASP A 237 12.02 -0.31 -16.90
CA ASP A 237 11.00 -0.07 -17.92
C ASP A 237 9.66 -0.67 -17.48
N VAL A 238 8.61 -0.40 -18.25
CA VAL A 238 7.24 -0.85 -17.96
C VAL A 238 7.13 -2.38 -18.01
N GLU A 239 7.89 -3.03 -18.89
CA GLU A 239 7.84 -4.49 -19.05
C GLU A 239 8.48 -5.21 -17.86
N LYS A 240 9.65 -4.74 -17.41
CA LYS A 240 10.32 -5.24 -16.20
C LYS A 240 9.47 -5.01 -14.97
N PHE A 241 8.84 -3.84 -14.83
CA PHE A 241 7.91 -3.57 -13.74
C PHE A 241 6.74 -4.56 -13.74
N ALA A 242 6.07 -4.76 -14.89
CA ALA A 242 4.97 -5.71 -15.01
C ALA A 242 5.40 -7.14 -14.65
N LYS A 243 6.57 -7.59 -15.13
CA LYS A 243 7.13 -8.92 -14.80
C LYS A 243 7.44 -9.07 -13.31
N LYS A 244 7.95 -8.03 -12.64
CA LYS A 244 8.19 -8.05 -11.19
C LYS A 244 6.90 -8.18 -10.39
N ILE A 245 5.87 -7.39 -10.73
CA ILE A 245 4.56 -7.49 -10.09
C ILE A 245 3.95 -8.89 -10.33
N GLU A 246 4.03 -9.40 -11.57
CA GLU A 246 3.53 -10.74 -11.91
C GLU A 246 4.24 -11.83 -11.10
N LYS A 247 5.58 -11.78 -11.02
CA LYS A 247 6.37 -12.72 -10.21
C LYS A 247 5.95 -12.69 -8.75
N TYR A 248 5.79 -11.49 -8.18
CA TYR A 248 5.35 -11.31 -6.81
C TYR A 248 3.94 -11.87 -6.56
N CYS A 249 2.98 -11.57 -7.44
CA CYS A 249 1.63 -12.12 -7.33
C CYS A 249 1.65 -13.66 -7.37
N ARG A 250 2.41 -14.26 -8.29
CA ARG A 250 2.54 -15.72 -8.37
C ARG A 250 3.13 -16.35 -7.10
N LEU A 251 4.10 -15.68 -6.45
CA LEU A 251 4.67 -16.15 -5.18
C LEU A 251 3.68 -16.07 -4.01
N LYS A 252 2.77 -15.09 -4.00
CA LYS A 252 1.73 -14.94 -2.97
C LYS A 252 0.51 -15.83 -3.21
N GLY A 253 0.26 -16.23 -4.46
CA GLY A 253 -0.76 -17.20 -4.86
C GLY A 253 -1.61 -16.73 -6.04
N ASP A 254 -2.30 -17.67 -6.69
CA ASP A 254 -3.02 -17.48 -7.98
C ASP A 254 -4.07 -16.36 -7.99
N LYS A 255 -4.56 -15.94 -6.81
CA LYS A 255 -5.57 -14.89 -6.65
C LYS A 255 -5.05 -13.65 -5.94
N HIS A 256 -3.75 -13.52 -5.76
CA HIS A 256 -3.16 -12.33 -5.16
C HIS A 256 -3.25 -11.14 -6.10
N GLN A 257 -3.52 -9.96 -5.54
CA GLN A 257 -3.71 -8.72 -6.29
C GLN A 257 -2.90 -7.60 -5.67
N VAL A 258 -2.22 -6.81 -6.50
CA VAL A 258 -1.56 -5.57 -6.07
C VAL A 258 -2.36 -4.41 -6.64
N ILE A 259 -2.78 -3.48 -5.78
CA ILE A 259 -3.66 -2.37 -6.13
C ILE A 259 -2.98 -1.06 -5.75
N PHE A 260 -2.73 -0.22 -6.75
CA PHE A 260 -2.17 1.12 -6.58
C PHE A 260 -3.30 2.15 -6.58
N LEU A 261 -3.39 2.98 -5.53
CA LEU A 261 -4.44 3.98 -5.30
C LEU A 261 -3.87 5.36 -4.96
#